data_AF-W9NN84-F1
#
_entry.id   AF-W9NN84-F1
#
_cell.length_a   1.000
_cell.length_b   1.000
_cell.length_c   1.000
_cell.angle_alpha   90.00
_cell.angle_beta   90.00
_cell.angle_gamma   90.00
#
_symmetry.space_group_name_H-M   'P 1'
#
loop_
_entity.id
_entity.type
_entity.pdbx_description
1 polymer ?
#
loop_
_entity_poly.entity_id
_entity_poly.type
_entity_poly.pdbx_seq_one_letter_code
_entity_poly.pdbx_strand_id
1 'polypeptide(L)'
;MMIQGEDPDSFEREAFTEAAFQVEERELRLWRKRGAVGKLHNIVRFVRASPQRRELMKSLACSQRDEDDYHLFEEDRAAIDLELMQNNETRWNSTFMMIQRAIRKREQIDHFITYLDTKAAEPRQRMPVQDHLSQQDWLLLAEIQSLPKPLYEITMRCQGWAKEGRYGALWEVMIGMEYLLNFFEEQKLIFSPPDGTADELQIARASATTSTAFHVREFFEQQYPRKEQPEAARTMIGKAMRQDEPSQFDQWMQSCDRCMMEEEDELGVYMR
;
A
#
# COMPACT_ATOMS: atom_id res chain seq x y z
N MET A 1 12.00 54.50 21.64
CA MET A 1 11.33 53.18 21.51
C MET A 1 10.64 53.18 20.15
N MET A 2 11.37 52.82 19.09
CA MET A 2 10.79 52.56 17.76
C MET A 2 10.90 51.06 17.57
N ILE A 3 9.78 50.36 17.78
CA ILE A 3 9.66 48.90 17.66
C ILE A 3 8.75 48.65 16.46
N GLN A 4 9.33 48.73 15.26
CA GLN A 4 8.91 47.98 14.08
C GLN A 4 9.95 48.26 13.00
N GLY A 5 10.70 47.22 12.64
CA GLY A 5 11.69 47.27 11.58
C GLY A 5 11.05 47.48 10.21
N GLU A 6 11.86 48.02 9.30
CA GLU A 6 11.60 48.35 7.91
C GLU A 6 10.68 47.34 7.17
N ASP A 7 9.63 47.87 6.53
CA ASP A 7 8.68 47.21 5.61
C ASP A 7 7.39 46.58 6.23
N PRO A 8 6.24 47.29 6.21
CA PRO A 8 4.95 46.73 6.61
C PRO A 8 4.51 45.52 5.77
N ASP A 9 4.95 45.42 4.51
CA ASP A 9 4.64 44.27 3.65
C ASP A 9 5.34 42.99 4.12
N SER A 10 6.48 43.11 4.81
CA SER A 10 7.19 41.98 5.41
C SER A 10 6.40 41.38 6.56
N PHE A 11 5.85 42.23 7.43
CA PHE A 11 5.01 41.81 8.54
C PHE A 11 3.71 41.13 8.05
N GLU A 12 3.06 41.69 7.03
CA GLU A 12 1.85 41.08 6.48
C GLU A 12 2.15 39.71 5.85
N ARG A 13 3.23 39.59 5.06
CA ARG A 13 3.67 38.30 4.49
C ARG A 13 3.97 37.27 5.57
N GLU A 14 4.64 37.67 6.65
CA GLU A 14 4.92 36.78 7.78
C GLU A 14 3.63 36.36 8.49
N ALA A 15 2.69 37.28 8.71
CA ALA A 15 1.40 36.99 9.33
C ALA A 15 0.53 36.04 8.49
N PHE A 16 0.47 36.22 7.16
CA PHE A 16 -0.23 35.29 6.26
C PHE A 16 0.42 33.91 6.25
N THR A 17 1.75 33.87 6.24
CA THR A 17 2.53 32.64 6.26
C THR A 17 2.27 31.87 7.56
N GLU A 18 2.31 32.54 8.70
CA GLU A 18 2.01 31.94 10.00
C GLU A 18 0.57 31.45 10.08
N ALA A 19 -0.40 32.23 9.58
CA ALA A 19 -1.80 31.80 9.53
C ALA A 19 -1.99 30.51 8.71
N ALA A 20 -1.32 30.41 7.55
CA ALA A 20 -1.36 29.21 6.72
C ALA A 20 -0.74 28.00 7.44
N PHE A 21 0.39 28.17 8.13
CA PHE A 21 1.01 27.12 8.93
C PHE A 21 0.09 26.64 10.07
N GLN A 22 -0.60 27.55 10.75
CA GLN A 22 -1.54 27.20 11.83
C GLN A 22 -2.77 26.43 11.32
N VAL A 23 -3.16 26.64 10.06
CA VAL A 23 -4.21 25.83 9.42
C VAL A 23 -3.67 24.44 9.12
N GLU A 24 -2.50 24.35 8.50
CA GLU A 24 -1.88 23.07 8.17
C GLU A 24 -1.64 22.20 9.42
N GLU A 25 -1.06 22.76 10.48
CA GLU A 25 -0.83 22.02 11.73
C GLU A 25 -2.13 21.54 12.39
N ARG A 26 -3.24 22.28 12.23
CA ARG A 26 -4.56 21.83 12.68
C ARG A 26 -5.05 20.63 11.88
N GLU A 27 -4.87 20.64 10.56
CA GLU A 27 -5.20 19.50 9.69
C GLU A 27 -4.36 18.27 10.07
N LEU A 28 -3.03 18.44 10.22
CA LEU A 28 -2.13 17.34 10.60
C LEU A 28 -2.55 16.70 11.93
N ARG A 29 -2.94 17.49 12.93
CA ARG A 29 -3.45 16.99 14.22
C ARG A 29 -4.75 16.21 14.08
N LEU A 30 -5.65 16.58 13.18
CA LEU A 30 -6.87 15.81 12.92
C LEU A 30 -6.53 14.44 12.31
N TRP A 31 -5.55 14.41 11.40
CA TRP A 31 -5.09 13.16 10.81
C TRP A 31 -4.40 12.26 11.84
N ARG A 32 -3.55 12.79 12.74
CA ARG A 32 -2.89 12.00 13.80
C ARG A 32 -3.89 11.23 14.68
N LYS A 33 -5.12 11.73 14.85
CA LYS A 33 -6.19 11.01 15.60
C LYS A 33 -6.64 9.72 14.92
N ARG A 34 -6.39 9.55 13.62
CA ARG A 34 -6.68 8.32 12.85
C ARG A 34 -5.58 7.26 13.00
N GLY A 35 -4.62 7.44 13.91
CA GLY A 35 -3.57 6.46 14.21
C GLY A 35 -2.50 6.38 13.12
N ALA A 36 -1.95 5.19 12.90
CA ALA A 36 -0.86 4.94 11.97
C ALA A 36 -1.18 5.38 10.53
N VAL A 37 -2.41 5.16 10.06
CA VAL A 37 -2.87 5.60 8.73
C VAL A 37 -2.82 7.12 8.60
N GLY A 38 -3.16 7.84 9.67
CA GLY A 38 -3.12 9.30 9.71
C GLY A 38 -1.71 9.87 9.72
N LYS A 39 -0.80 9.25 10.48
CA LYS A 39 0.63 9.57 10.41
C LYS A 39 1.16 9.37 9.00
N LEU A 40 0.89 8.21 8.39
CA LEU A 40 1.30 7.93 7.02
C LEU A 40 0.75 8.96 6.01
N HIS A 41 -0.52 9.36 6.15
CA HIS A 41 -1.10 10.43 5.33
C HIS A 41 -0.27 11.71 5.42
N ASN A 42 0.11 12.11 6.63
CA ASN A 42 0.92 13.31 6.88
C ASN A 42 2.31 13.19 6.23
N ILE A 43 2.98 12.04 6.36
CA ILE A 43 4.27 11.77 5.69
C ILE A 43 4.15 11.93 4.18
N VAL A 44 3.17 11.26 3.57
CA VAL A 44 2.97 11.29 2.12
C VAL A 44 2.66 12.71 1.65
N ARG A 45 1.80 13.44 2.37
CA ARG A 45 1.49 14.84 2.09
C ARG A 45 2.74 15.70 2.17
N PHE A 46 3.57 15.51 3.21
CA PHE A 46 4.83 16.22 3.39
C PHE A 46 5.77 15.98 2.20
N VAL A 47 6.07 14.72 1.86
CA VAL A 47 6.96 14.41 0.74
C VAL A 47 6.45 15.01 -0.58
N ARG A 48 5.14 14.88 -0.85
CA ARG A 48 4.54 15.31 -2.13
C ARG A 48 4.34 16.81 -2.25
N ALA A 49 4.29 17.55 -1.15
CA ALA A 49 4.11 19.00 -1.14
C ALA A 49 5.29 19.77 -1.77
N SER A 50 6.43 19.12 -2.03
CA SER A 50 7.59 19.75 -2.71
C SER A 50 8.21 18.80 -3.74
N PRO A 51 8.43 19.26 -4.99
CA PRO A 51 9.24 18.53 -5.96
C PRO A 51 10.64 18.21 -5.46
N GLN A 52 11.26 19.12 -4.70
CA GLN A 52 12.61 18.93 -4.14
C GLN A 52 12.63 17.78 -3.12
N ARG A 53 11.61 17.65 -2.27
CA ARG A 53 11.49 16.54 -1.32
C ARG A 53 11.29 15.20 -2.04
N ARG A 54 10.46 15.16 -3.09
CA ARG A 54 10.28 13.97 -3.92
C ARG A 54 11.59 13.52 -4.57
N GLU A 55 12.31 14.47 -5.15
CA GLU A 55 13.59 14.17 -5.82
C GLU A 55 14.66 13.74 -4.81
N LEU A 56 14.74 14.39 -3.65
CA LEU A 56 15.64 14.00 -2.57
C LEU A 56 15.35 12.58 -2.07
N MET A 57 14.09 12.21 -1.89
CA MET A 57 13.72 10.85 -1.50
C MET A 57 14.18 9.82 -2.56
N LYS A 58 14.05 10.15 -3.85
CA LYS A 58 14.52 9.30 -4.95
C LYS A 58 16.03 9.18 -4.97
N SER A 59 16.76 10.30 -4.86
CA SER A 59 18.21 10.29 -4.90
C SER A 59 18.82 9.51 -3.74
N LEU A 60 18.25 9.65 -2.52
CA LEU A 60 18.65 8.88 -1.35
C LEU A 60 18.40 7.37 -1.52
N ALA A 61 17.31 6.99 -2.19
CA ALA A 61 17.01 5.60 -2.50
C ALA A 61 17.99 5.00 -3.51
N CYS A 62 18.42 5.79 -4.51
CA CYS A 62 19.45 5.37 -5.46
C CYS A 62 20.83 5.20 -4.80
N SER A 63 21.24 6.15 -3.94
CA SER A 63 22.57 6.12 -3.29
C SER A 63 22.72 5.04 -2.20
N GLN A 64 21.61 4.53 -1.65
CA GLN A 64 21.70 3.41 -0.70
C GLN A 64 22.16 2.10 -1.35
N ARG A 65 22.02 1.97 -2.67
CA ARG A 65 22.37 0.74 -3.42
C ARG A 65 23.68 0.89 -4.21
N ASP A 66 24.66 1.66 -3.71
CA ASP A 66 25.86 2.08 -4.47
C ASP A 66 26.73 0.94 -5.08
N GLU A 67 27.16 1.24 -6.33
CA GLU A 67 28.29 0.83 -7.17
C GLU A 67 28.61 -0.64 -7.55
N ASP A 68 28.32 -1.66 -6.73
CA ASP A 68 28.72 -3.05 -7.06
C ASP A 68 27.68 -3.83 -7.88
N ASP A 69 26.46 -3.31 -8.02
CA ASP A 69 25.38 -3.94 -8.77
C ASP A 69 25.13 -3.26 -10.11
N TYR A 70 26.01 -3.53 -11.09
CA TYR A 70 25.78 -3.18 -12.49
C TYR A 70 24.57 -3.91 -13.12
N HIS A 71 23.85 -4.74 -12.33
CA HIS A 71 22.70 -5.54 -12.73
C HIS A 71 21.42 -5.24 -11.94
N LEU A 72 21.22 -4.00 -11.49
CA LEU A 72 19.92 -3.62 -10.94
C LEU A 72 18.82 -3.94 -11.98
N PHE A 73 17.93 -4.88 -11.63
CA PHE A 73 16.87 -5.32 -12.52
C PHE A 73 15.96 -4.14 -12.87
N GLU A 74 15.35 -4.17 -14.05
CA GLU A 74 14.44 -3.11 -14.51
C GLU A 74 13.27 -2.91 -13.53
N GLU A 75 12.84 -3.99 -12.86
CA GLU A 75 11.82 -3.97 -11.80
C GLU A 75 12.26 -3.18 -10.55
N ASP A 76 13.51 -3.33 -10.10
CA ASP A 76 14.05 -2.59 -8.97
C ASP A 76 14.16 -1.09 -9.26
N ARG A 77 14.63 -0.74 -10.47
CA ARG A 77 14.67 0.66 -10.93
C ARG A 77 13.27 1.25 -10.98
N ALA A 78 12.32 0.52 -11.56
CA ALA A 78 10.93 0.94 -11.59
C ALA A 78 10.39 1.17 -10.17
N ALA A 79 10.69 0.28 -9.21
CA ALA A 79 10.25 0.41 -7.82
C ALA A 79 10.81 1.65 -7.11
N ILE A 80 12.05 2.06 -7.41
CA ILE A 80 12.63 3.31 -6.90
C ILE A 80 11.90 4.51 -7.48
N ASP A 81 11.66 4.51 -8.79
CA ASP A 81 11.01 5.63 -9.51
C ASP A 81 9.55 5.86 -9.12
N LEU A 82 8.89 4.82 -8.61
CA LEU A 82 7.52 4.90 -8.10
C LEU A 82 7.40 5.93 -6.97
N GLU A 83 6.65 7.02 -7.20
CA GLU A 83 6.35 8.01 -6.17
C GLU A 83 5.43 7.44 -5.06
N LEU A 84 5.46 8.04 -3.87
CA LEU A 84 4.44 7.81 -2.86
C LEU A 84 3.05 8.22 -3.38
N MET A 85 2.03 7.42 -3.05
CA MET A 85 0.66 7.65 -3.49
C MET A 85 -0.12 8.39 -2.42
N GLN A 86 -0.62 9.59 -2.72
CA GLN A 86 -1.53 10.29 -1.81
C GLN A 86 -2.92 9.68 -1.88
N ASN A 87 -3.50 9.36 -0.73
CA ASN A 87 -4.89 8.95 -0.68
C ASN A 87 -5.84 10.14 -0.98
N ASN A 88 -7.03 9.83 -1.45
CA ASN A 88 -8.09 10.77 -1.75
C ASN A 88 -9.36 10.29 -1.04
N GLU A 89 -9.90 11.10 -0.13
CA GLU A 89 -11.06 10.73 0.68
C GLU A 89 -12.29 10.30 -0.15
N THR A 90 -12.42 10.80 -1.38
CA THR A 90 -13.55 10.47 -2.27
C THR A 90 -13.39 9.18 -3.07
N ARG A 91 -12.19 8.56 -3.05
CA ARG A 91 -11.91 7.32 -3.79
C ARG A 91 -11.62 6.18 -2.81
N TRP A 92 -12.54 5.24 -2.73
CA TRP A 92 -12.58 4.18 -1.72
C TRP A 92 -11.30 3.32 -1.65
N ASN A 93 -10.61 3.08 -2.77
CA ASN A 93 -9.35 2.32 -2.82
C ASN A 93 -8.08 3.11 -2.52
N SER A 94 -8.16 4.44 -2.42
CA SER A 94 -6.96 5.28 -2.41
C SER A 94 -6.11 5.13 -1.14
N THR A 95 -6.75 4.88 0.01
CA THR A 95 -6.06 4.63 1.28
C THR A 95 -5.32 3.30 1.25
N PHE A 96 -5.94 2.24 0.71
CA PHE A 96 -5.27 0.95 0.51
C PHE A 96 -4.02 1.10 -0.38
N MET A 97 -4.16 1.78 -1.53
CA MET A 97 -3.05 2.00 -2.46
C MET A 97 -1.92 2.85 -1.84
N MET A 98 -2.26 3.84 -1.01
CA MET A 98 -1.28 4.62 -0.25
C MET A 98 -0.49 3.72 0.70
N ILE A 99 -1.19 2.89 1.49
CA ILE A 99 -0.57 1.98 2.46
C ILE A 99 0.30 0.94 1.74
N GLN A 100 -0.24 0.27 0.71
CA GLN A 100 0.50 -0.71 -0.08
C GLN A 100 1.77 -0.11 -0.72
N ARG A 101 1.68 1.11 -1.26
CA ARG A 101 2.86 1.81 -1.81
C ARG A 101 3.87 2.17 -0.72
N ALA A 102 3.39 2.60 0.44
CA ALA A 102 4.26 3.02 1.54
C ALA A 102 5.02 1.84 2.15
N ILE A 103 4.38 0.69 2.31
CA ILE A 103 5.03 -0.54 2.82
C ILE A 103 6.16 -0.97 1.89
N ARG A 104 5.90 -1.04 0.57
CA ARG A 104 6.96 -1.30 -0.43
C ARG A 104 8.09 -0.26 -0.43
N LYS A 105 7.81 0.94 0.07
CA LYS A 105 8.78 2.04 0.14
C LYS A 105 9.27 2.32 1.57
N ARG A 106 9.08 1.39 2.50
CA ARG A 106 9.34 1.59 3.92
C ARG A 106 10.77 2.03 4.19
N GLU A 107 11.75 1.29 3.68
CA GLU A 107 13.17 1.60 3.86
C GLU A 107 13.52 3.00 3.32
N GLN A 108 12.98 3.37 2.15
CA GLN A 108 13.22 4.68 1.57
C GLN A 108 12.55 5.80 2.39
N ILE A 109 11.38 5.55 2.97
CA ILE A 109 10.69 6.48 3.87
C ILE A 109 11.52 6.68 5.14
N ASP A 110 11.91 5.59 5.81
CA ASP A 110 12.63 5.63 7.08
C ASP A 110 14.01 6.29 6.90
N HIS A 111 14.71 6.00 5.80
CA HIS A 111 15.97 6.67 5.46
C HIS A 111 15.80 8.16 5.15
N PHE A 112 14.77 8.52 4.37
CA PHE A 112 14.48 9.92 4.06
C PHE A 112 14.19 10.74 5.31
N ILE A 113 13.40 10.21 6.25
CA ILE A 113 13.10 10.87 7.53
C ILE A 113 14.39 11.04 8.35
N THR A 114 15.18 9.96 8.48
CA THR A 114 16.46 9.99 9.20
C THR A 114 17.44 11.01 8.59
N TYR A 115 17.50 11.10 7.26
CA TYR A 115 18.30 12.10 6.57
C TYR A 115 17.85 13.52 6.91
N LEU A 116 16.54 13.80 6.89
CA LEU A 116 16.02 15.12 7.23
C LEU A 116 16.29 15.49 8.69
N ASP A 117 16.14 14.57 9.62
CA ASP A 117 16.42 14.82 11.03
C ASP A 117 17.89 15.19 11.29
N THR A 118 18.80 14.59 10.52
CA THR A 118 20.24 14.83 10.65
C THR A 118 20.73 16.07 9.89
N LYS A 119 20.15 16.37 8.72
CA LYS A 119 20.66 17.41 7.80
C LYS A 119 19.85 18.69 7.77
N ALA A 120 18.55 18.66 8.04
CA ALA A 120 17.74 19.87 7.96
C ALA A 120 18.02 20.77 9.18
N ALA A 121 18.52 21.98 8.94
CA ALA A 121 18.80 22.95 10.00
C ALA A 121 17.51 23.59 10.55
N GLU A 122 16.52 23.80 9.68
CA GLU A 122 15.25 24.46 10.04
C GLU A 122 14.18 23.45 10.48
N PRO A 123 13.47 23.69 11.59
CA PRO A 123 12.36 22.84 12.04
C PRO A 123 11.26 22.64 10.99
N ARG A 124 11.03 23.63 10.12
CA ARG A 124 10.01 23.59 9.05
C ARG A 124 10.36 22.63 7.91
N GLN A 125 11.64 22.31 7.75
CA GLN A 125 12.14 21.39 6.74
C GLN A 125 12.22 19.94 7.25
N ARG A 126 12.05 19.75 8.57
CA ARG A 126 11.99 18.44 9.21
C ARG A 126 10.58 17.90 9.19
N MET A 127 10.48 16.59 9.28
CA MET A 127 9.20 15.96 9.55
C MET A 127 8.87 16.14 11.04
N PRO A 128 7.62 16.45 11.42
CA PRO A 128 7.24 16.49 12.82
C PRO A 128 7.41 15.10 13.45
N VAL A 129 8.12 15.03 14.59
CA VAL A 129 8.39 13.76 15.32
C VAL A 129 7.12 12.96 15.62
N GLN A 130 5.99 13.65 15.79
CA GLN A 130 4.68 13.02 16.05
C GLN A 130 4.15 12.19 14.87
N ASP A 131 4.60 12.50 13.66
CA ASP A 131 4.21 11.82 12.42
C ASP A 131 5.16 10.67 12.06
N HIS A 132 6.19 10.41 12.87
CA HIS A 132 7.10 9.28 12.64
C HIS A 132 6.35 7.96 12.88
N LEU A 133 6.53 7.02 11.96
CA LEU A 133 5.98 5.67 12.08
C LEU A 133 6.95 4.82 12.89
N SER A 134 6.46 4.27 14.01
CA SER A 134 7.19 3.27 14.77
C SER A 134 7.07 1.89 14.12
N GLN A 135 7.88 0.93 14.56
CA GLN A 135 7.75 -0.47 14.15
C GLN A 135 6.32 -0.99 14.34
N GLN A 136 5.67 -0.65 15.45
CA GLN A 136 4.29 -1.06 15.72
C GLN A 136 3.29 -0.39 14.76
N ASP A 137 3.53 0.87 14.38
CA ASP A 137 2.70 1.53 13.37
C ASP A 137 2.83 0.83 12.01
N TRP A 138 4.03 0.41 11.62
CA TRP A 138 4.26 -0.36 10.39
C TRP A 138 3.54 -1.71 10.40
N LEU A 139 3.60 -2.46 11.51
CA LEU A 139 2.86 -3.71 11.68
C LEU A 139 1.34 -3.48 11.59
N LEU A 140 0.83 -2.44 12.25
CA LEU A 140 -0.59 -2.08 12.19
C LEU A 140 -1.00 -1.69 10.77
N LEU A 141 -0.14 -0.99 10.01
CA LEU A 141 -0.42 -0.65 8.62
C LEU A 141 -0.51 -1.90 7.73
N ALA A 142 0.35 -2.89 7.94
CA ALA A 142 0.30 -4.17 7.22
C ALA A 142 -0.99 -4.95 7.56
N GLU A 143 -1.40 -4.96 8.83
CA GLU A 143 -2.67 -5.56 9.26
C GLU A 143 -3.88 -4.81 8.66
N ILE A 144 -3.86 -3.47 8.66
CA ILE A 144 -4.91 -2.67 8.02
C ILE A 144 -4.94 -2.91 6.51
N GLN A 145 -3.80 -3.16 5.85
CA GLN A 145 -3.74 -3.45 4.42
C GLN A 145 -4.34 -4.82 4.08
N SER A 146 -4.21 -5.82 4.96
CA SER A 146 -4.67 -7.18 4.68
C SER A 146 -6.20 -7.27 4.55
N LEU A 147 -6.95 -6.42 5.26
CA LEU A 147 -8.42 -6.39 5.22
C LEU A 147 -9.03 -5.93 3.87
N PRO A 148 -8.62 -4.78 3.28
CA PRO A 148 -9.09 -4.32 1.98
C PRO A 148 -8.40 -4.99 0.79
N LYS A 149 -7.28 -5.72 0.99
CA LYS A 149 -6.54 -6.37 -0.12
C LYS A 149 -7.46 -7.28 -0.97
N PRO A 150 -8.25 -8.20 -0.40
CA PRO A 150 -9.08 -9.07 -1.24
C PRO A 150 -10.24 -8.35 -1.92
N LEU A 151 -10.81 -7.32 -1.28
CA LEU A 151 -11.80 -6.41 -1.89
C LEU A 151 -11.22 -5.75 -3.14
N TYR A 152 -10.00 -5.24 -3.04
CA TYR A 152 -9.30 -4.62 -4.15
C TYR A 152 -9.04 -5.62 -5.28
N GLU A 153 -8.51 -6.80 -4.96
CA GLU A 153 -8.20 -7.86 -5.93
C GLU A 153 -9.43 -8.30 -6.72
N ILE A 154 -10.54 -8.56 -6.02
CA ILE A 154 -11.80 -8.98 -6.66
C ILE A 154 -12.37 -7.84 -7.52
N THR A 155 -12.29 -6.59 -7.05
CA THR A 155 -12.67 -5.43 -7.86
C THR A 155 -11.84 -5.35 -9.14
N MET A 156 -10.51 -5.47 -9.01
CA MET A 156 -9.60 -5.38 -10.15
C MET A 156 -9.81 -6.50 -11.15
N ARG A 157 -10.16 -7.70 -10.65
CA ARG A 157 -10.56 -8.83 -11.49
C ARG A 157 -11.87 -8.57 -12.23
N CYS A 158 -12.84 -7.92 -11.58
CA CYS A 158 -14.19 -7.74 -12.09
C CYS A 158 -14.41 -6.46 -12.92
N GLN A 159 -13.45 -5.53 -12.98
CA GLN A 159 -13.60 -4.24 -13.67
C GLN A 159 -13.53 -4.32 -15.22
N GLY A 160 -13.26 -5.51 -15.77
CA GLY A 160 -13.11 -5.72 -17.20
C GLY A 160 -14.43 -5.84 -17.95
N TRP A 161 -14.34 -5.95 -19.28
CA TRP A 161 -15.48 -6.35 -20.11
C TRP A 161 -15.37 -7.82 -20.44
N ALA A 162 -16.42 -8.57 -20.12
CA ALA A 162 -16.50 -10.03 -20.26
C ALA A 162 -16.56 -10.53 -21.73
N LYS A 163 -15.64 -10.10 -22.58
CA LYS A 163 -15.59 -10.43 -24.02
C LYS A 163 -15.41 -11.94 -24.26
N GLU A 164 -14.77 -12.64 -23.33
CA GLU A 164 -14.50 -14.09 -23.40
C GLU A 164 -15.04 -14.84 -22.17
N GLY A 165 -16.02 -14.27 -21.47
CA GLY A 165 -16.52 -14.84 -20.21
C GLY A 165 -15.51 -14.80 -19.07
N ARG A 166 -14.52 -13.90 -19.13
CA ARG A 166 -13.49 -13.64 -18.10
C ARG A 166 -13.37 -12.14 -17.87
N TYR A 167 -12.78 -11.78 -16.72
CA TYR A 167 -12.51 -10.42 -16.30
C TYR A 167 -13.76 -9.54 -16.28
N GLY A 168 -14.66 -9.81 -15.33
CA GLY A 168 -15.93 -9.08 -15.16
C GLY A 168 -17.16 -9.84 -15.63
N ALA A 169 -17.04 -11.15 -15.84
CA ALA A 169 -18.20 -11.99 -16.08
C ALA A 169 -19.02 -12.14 -14.79
N LEU A 170 -20.35 -12.22 -14.91
CA LEU A 170 -21.25 -12.30 -13.75
C LEU A 170 -20.90 -13.46 -12.80
N TRP A 171 -20.48 -14.60 -13.35
CA TRP A 171 -20.08 -15.76 -12.55
C TRP A 171 -18.83 -15.48 -11.69
N GLU A 172 -17.87 -14.68 -12.17
CA GLU A 172 -16.70 -14.28 -11.38
C GLU A 172 -17.08 -13.32 -10.25
N VAL A 173 -18.07 -12.45 -10.48
CA VAL A 173 -18.61 -11.57 -9.45
C VAL A 173 -19.26 -12.38 -8.34
N MET A 174 -20.06 -13.40 -8.69
CA MET A 174 -20.70 -14.27 -7.70
C MET A 174 -19.69 -15.00 -6.82
N ILE A 175 -18.64 -15.57 -7.42
CA ILE A 175 -17.55 -16.24 -6.69
C ILE A 175 -16.78 -15.26 -5.82
N GLY A 176 -16.48 -14.07 -6.37
CA GLY A 176 -15.81 -13.02 -5.60
C GLY A 176 -16.62 -12.61 -4.36
N MET A 177 -17.93 -12.49 -4.49
CA MET A 177 -18.79 -12.18 -3.34
C MET A 177 -18.82 -13.30 -2.29
N GLU A 178 -18.84 -14.57 -2.70
CA GLU A 178 -18.76 -15.71 -1.79
C GLU A 178 -17.42 -15.74 -1.04
N TYR A 179 -16.31 -15.52 -1.76
CA TYR A 179 -14.99 -15.38 -1.14
C TYR A 179 -14.95 -14.25 -0.12
N LEU A 180 -15.41 -13.05 -0.50
CA LEU A 180 -15.38 -11.88 0.38
C LEU A 180 -16.21 -12.10 1.63
N LEU A 181 -17.38 -12.74 1.50
CA LEU A 181 -18.23 -13.05 2.64
C LEU A 181 -17.49 -13.97 3.62
N ASN A 182 -16.95 -15.08 3.13
CA ASN A 182 -16.20 -16.03 3.97
C ASN A 182 -15.00 -15.36 4.64
N PHE A 183 -14.22 -14.59 3.86
CA PHE A 183 -13.07 -13.83 4.37
C PHE A 183 -13.48 -12.87 5.51
N PHE A 184 -14.52 -12.05 5.32
CA PHE A 184 -14.92 -11.09 6.35
C PHE A 184 -15.55 -11.74 7.58
N GLU A 185 -16.23 -12.88 7.43
CA GLU A 185 -16.71 -13.66 8.56
C GLU A 185 -15.55 -14.20 9.41
N GLU A 186 -14.49 -14.71 8.79
CA GLU A 186 -13.27 -15.14 9.47
C GLU A 186 -12.56 -13.96 10.17
N GLN A 187 -12.36 -12.84 9.47
CA GLN A 187 -11.76 -11.64 10.06
C GLN A 187 -12.59 -11.13 11.24
N LYS A 188 -13.92 -11.17 11.15
CA LYS A 188 -14.79 -10.78 12.25
C LYS A 188 -14.56 -11.64 13.50
N LEU A 189 -14.31 -12.94 13.36
CA LEU A 189 -13.99 -13.82 14.50
C LEU A 189 -12.63 -13.47 15.15
N ILE A 190 -11.65 -13.10 14.32
CA ILE A 190 -10.32 -12.67 14.78
C ILE A 190 -10.45 -11.38 15.61
N PHE A 191 -11.19 -10.39 15.12
CA PHE A 191 -11.32 -9.07 15.74
C PHE A 191 -12.48 -8.93 16.75
N SER A 192 -13.33 -9.94 16.93
CA SER A 192 -14.41 -9.87 17.92
C SER A 192 -13.86 -9.79 19.35
N PRO A 193 -14.40 -8.94 20.24
CA PRO A 193 -13.98 -8.91 21.63
C PRO A 193 -14.27 -10.26 22.34
N PRO A 194 -13.50 -10.63 23.38
CA PRO A 194 -13.68 -11.89 24.10
C PRO A 194 -14.88 -11.82 25.05
N ASP A 195 -16.11 -11.77 24.52
CA ASP A 195 -17.35 -11.75 25.30
C ASP A 195 -18.04 -13.14 25.39
N GLY A 196 -17.30 -14.22 25.14
CA GLY A 196 -17.78 -15.61 25.23
C GLY A 196 -16.67 -16.58 25.60
N THR A 197 -17.03 -17.80 26.03
CA THR A 197 -16.13 -18.87 26.49
C THR A 197 -14.82 -18.91 25.71
N ALA A 198 -13.73 -18.51 26.38
CA ALA A 198 -12.44 -18.19 25.77
C ALA A 198 -11.85 -19.32 24.90
N ASP A 199 -12.19 -20.57 25.18
CA ASP A 199 -11.68 -21.75 24.46
C ASP A 199 -12.26 -21.90 23.04
N GLU A 200 -13.56 -21.66 22.83
CA GLU A 200 -14.19 -21.81 21.49
C GLU A 200 -13.74 -20.70 20.54
N LEU A 201 -13.59 -19.47 21.05
CA LEU A 201 -13.08 -18.33 20.29
C LEU A 201 -11.59 -18.51 19.94
N GLN A 202 -10.78 -19.08 20.83
CA GLN A 202 -9.37 -19.38 20.54
C GLN A 202 -9.22 -20.45 19.47
N ILE A 203 -10.02 -21.52 19.53
CA ILE A 203 -10.02 -22.58 18.51
C ILE A 203 -10.50 -22.01 17.16
N ALA A 204 -11.59 -21.24 17.15
CA ALA A 204 -12.11 -20.60 15.94
C ALA A 204 -11.11 -19.61 15.33
N ARG A 205 -10.39 -18.84 16.16
CA ARG A 205 -9.32 -17.95 15.70
C ARG A 205 -8.13 -18.71 15.14
N ALA A 206 -7.68 -19.78 15.80
CA ALA A 206 -6.59 -20.62 15.29
C ALA A 206 -6.96 -21.27 13.94
N SER A 207 -8.21 -21.72 13.77
CA SER A 207 -8.73 -22.21 12.50
C SER A 207 -8.85 -21.11 11.44
N ALA A 208 -9.33 -19.92 11.79
CA ALA A 208 -9.41 -18.77 10.88
C ALA A 208 -8.02 -18.32 10.40
N THR A 209 -7.04 -18.21 11.29
CA THR A 209 -5.65 -17.86 10.92
C THR A 209 -5.02 -18.89 9.97
N THR A 210 -5.41 -20.16 10.07
CA THR A 210 -4.96 -21.23 9.15
C THR A 210 -5.68 -21.16 7.79
N SER A 211 -6.94 -20.67 7.75
CA SER A 211 -7.77 -20.54 6.55
C SER A 211 -7.49 -19.26 5.75
N THR A 212 -7.13 -18.16 6.42
CA THR A 212 -6.86 -16.84 5.81
C THR A 212 -5.68 -16.81 4.83
N ALA A 213 -4.95 -17.92 4.71
CA ALA A 213 -3.92 -18.12 3.69
C ALA A 213 -4.50 -18.34 2.28
N PHE A 214 -5.82 -18.52 2.12
CA PHE A 214 -6.42 -18.72 0.81
C PHE A 214 -6.37 -17.45 -0.04
N HIS A 215 -5.38 -17.39 -0.93
CA HIS A 215 -5.21 -16.30 -1.87
C HIS A 215 -6.41 -16.24 -2.83
N VAL A 216 -6.89 -15.02 -3.17
CA VAL A 216 -8.04 -14.84 -4.10
C VAL A 216 -7.84 -15.65 -5.37
N ARG A 217 -6.60 -15.69 -5.87
CA ARG A 217 -6.24 -16.48 -7.05
C ARG A 217 -6.53 -17.97 -6.88
N GLU A 218 -6.05 -18.56 -5.80
CA GLU A 218 -6.18 -20.00 -5.53
C GLU A 218 -7.65 -20.38 -5.32
N PHE A 219 -8.43 -19.53 -4.63
CA PHE A 219 -9.86 -19.76 -4.45
C PHE A 219 -10.62 -19.84 -5.79
N PHE A 220 -10.31 -18.93 -6.72
CA PHE A 220 -10.88 -18.96 -8.06
C PHE A 220 -10.42 -20.19 -8.87
N GLU A 221 -9.14 -20.58 -8.77
CA GLU A 221 -8.59 -21.74 -9.47
C GLU A 221 -9.16 -23.07 -8.94
N GLN A 222 -9.46 -23.17 -7.64
CA GLN A 222 -10.10 -24.35 -7.04
C GLN A 222 -11.56 -24.50 -7.43
N GLN A 223 -12.33 -23.41 -7.38
CA GLN A 223 -13.76 -23.45 -7.74
C GLN A 223 -13.95 -23.72 -9.23
N TYR A 224 -13.06 -23.21 -10.10
CA TYR A 224 -13.13 -23.39 -11.55
C TYR A 224 -11.74 -23.46 -12.19
N PRO A 225 -11.16 -24.67 -12.33
CA PRO A 225 -9.87 -24.84 -12.99
C PRO A 225 -9.94 -24.38 -14.44
N ARG A 226 -8.89 -23.68 -14.89
CA ARG A 226 -8.78 -23.17 -16.26
C ARG A 226 -8.93 -24.35 -17.22
N LYS A 227 -10.01 -24.41 -18.00
CA LYS A 227 -10.14 -25.42 -19.07
C LYS A 227 -8.97 -25.23 -20.03
N GLU A 228 -8.03 -26.18 -20.05
CA GLU A 228 -7.07 -26.29 -21.14
C GLU A 228 -7.89 -26.47 -22.43
N GLN A 229 -7.64 -25.64 -23.45
CA GLN A 229 -8.24 -25.90 -24.75
C GLN A 229 -7.72 -27.27 -25.21
N PRO A 230 -8.60 -28.20 -25.62
CA PRO A 230 -8.16 -29.50 -26.12
C PRO A 230 -7.22 -29.27 -27.31
N GLU A 231 -6.09 -29.99 -27.36
CA GLU A 231 -5.06 -29.83 -28.40
C GLU A 231 -5.62 -29.89 -29.83
N ALA A 232 -6.75 -30.56 -30.03
CA ALA A 232 -7.49 -30.60 -31.30
C ALA A 232 -7.98 -29.22 -31.79
N ALA A 233 -8.22 -28.27 -30.89
CA ALA A 233 -8.58 -26.88 -31.24
C ALA A 233 -7.35 -26.05 -31.67
N ARG A 234 -6.14 -26.42 -31.21
CA ARG A 234 -4.88 -25.76 -31.60
C ARG A 234 -4.48 -26.06 -33.04
N THR A 235 -4.88 -27.20 -33.59
CA THR A 235 -4.50 -27.64 -34.95
C THR A 235 -5.39 -27.04 -36.05
N MET A 236 -6.60 -26.58 -35.73
CA MET A 236 -7.62 -26.19 -36.74
C MET A 236 -7.62 -24.70 -37.10
N ILE A 237 -6.93 -23.84 -36.33
CA ILE A 237 -6.86 -22.39 -36.61
C ILE A 237 -5.40 -22.03 -36.86
N GLY A 238 -4.98 -22.18 -38.12
CA GLY A 238 -3.69 -21.69 -38.62
C GLY A 238 -3.64 -20.16 -38.67
N LYS A 239 -3.67 -19.51 -37.51
CA LYS A 239 -3.22 -18.13 -37.32
C LYS A 239 -2.27 -18.13 -36.14
N ALA A 240 -1.09 -17.55 -36.36
CA ALA A 240 0.00 -17.44 -35.41
C ALA A 240 -0.50 -17.26 -33.97
N MET A 241 -0.12 -18.20 -33.09
CA MET A 241 -0.25 -18.05 -31.65
C MET A 241 0.30 -16.68 -31.26
N ARG A 242 -0.57 -15.77 -30.80
CA ARG A 242 -0.13 -14.87 -29.74
C ARG A 242 -0.02 -15.75 -28.51
N GLN A 243 1.17 -15.82 -27.93
CA GLN A 243 1.32 -16.32 -26.57
C GLN A 243 0.30 -15.56 -25.71
N ASP A 244 -0.46 -16.28 -24.87
CA ASP A 244 -1.34 -15.66 -23.90
C ASP A 244 -0.45 -14.84 -22.96
N GLU A 245 -0.24 -13.57 -23.28
CA GLU A 245 0.41 -12.64 -22.37
C GLU A 245 -0.42 -12.65 -21.07
N PRO A 246 0.22 -12.87 -19.90
CA PRO A 246 -0.48 -12.79 -18.63
C PRO A 246 -1.20 -11.44 -18.58
N SER A 247 -2.47 -11.44 -18.18
CA SER A 247 -3.22 -10.19 -18.13
C SER A 247 -2.53 -9.19 -17.20
N GLN A 248 -2.79 -7.90 -17.34
CA GLN A 248 -2.26 -6.89 -16.41
C GLN A 248 -2.57 -7.24 -14.95
N PHE A 249 -3.70 -7.91 -14.71
CA PHE A 249 -4.06 -8.45 -13.41
C PHE A 249 -3.16 -9.62 -13.00
N ASP A 250 -2.93 -10.61 -13.86
CA ASP A 250 -2.06 -11.75 -13.56
C ASP A 250 -0.61 -11.31 -13.31
N GLN A 251 -0.09 -10.36 -14.09
CA GLN A 251 1.23 -9.78 -13.89
C GLN A 251 1.33 -9.04 -12.55
N TRP A 252 0.29 -8.27 -12.19
CA TRP A 252 0.23 -7.56 -10.92
C TRP A 252 0.08 -8.50 -9.73
N MET A 253 -0.75 -9.55 -9.83
CA MET A 253 -0.89 -10.58 -8.79
C MET A 253 0.44 -11.30 -8.59
N GLN A 254 1.12 -11.72 -9.65
CA GLN A 254 2.43 -12.36 -9.56
C GLN A 254 3.49 -11.44 -8.94
N SER A 255 3.45 -10.14 -9.23
CA SER A 255 4.29 -9.14 -8.57
C SER A 255 3.95 -8.96 -7.09
N CYS A 256 2.66 -8.97 -6.72
CA CYS A 256 2.25 -8.89 -5.33
C CYS A 256 2.63 -10.15 -4.54
N ASP A 257 2.41 -11.33 -5.11
CA ASP A 257 2.75 -12.62 -4.49
C ASP A 257 4.25 -12.72 -4.25
N ARG A 258 5.08 -12.32 -5.23
CA ARG A 258 6.54 -12.30 -5.07
C ARG A 258 6.99 -11.39 -3.94
N CYS A 259 6.45 -10.18 -3.84
CA CYS A 259 6.79 -9.24 -2.76
C CYS A 259 6.34 -9.72 -1.37
N MET A 260 5.19 -10.39 -1.26
CA MET A 260 4.70 -10.89 0.03
C MET A 260 5.55 -12.06 0.54
N MET A 261 6.04 -12.93 -0.35
CA MET A 261 6.93 -14.04 0.02
C MET A 261 8.29 -13.53 0.53
N GLU A 262 8.81 -12.44 -0.05
CA GLU A 262 10.04 -11.77 0.41
C GLU A 262 9.85 -11.11 1.79
N GLU A 263 8.70 -10.48 2.05
CA GLU A 263 8.36 -9.87 3.35
C GLU A 263 8.05 -10.90 4.45
N GLU A 264 7.44 -12.05 4.13
CA GLU A 264 7.20 -13.14 5.10
C GLU A 264 8.52 -13.82 5.53
N ASP A 265 9.48 -13.96 4.62
CA ASP A 265 10.82 -14.44 4.94
C ASP A 265 11.57 -13.43 5.83
N GLU A 266 11.45 -12.13 5.58
CA GLU A 266 12.04 -11.09 6.46
C GLU A 266 11.36 -11.03 7.83
N LEU A 267 10.02 -11.07 7.90
CA LEU A 267 9.28 -11.12 9.17
C LEU A 267 9.57 -12.40 9.98
N GLY A 268 9.80 -13.53 9.29
CA GLY A 268 10.22 -14.79 9.90
C GLY A 268 11.64 -14.77 10.48
N VAL A 269 12.51 -13.88 9.97
CA VAL A 269 13.85 -13.62 10.54
C VAL A 269 13.77 -12.72 11.78
N TYR A 270 12.80 -11.80 11.86
CA TYR A 270 12.62 -10.90 13.00
C TYR A 270 11.81 -11.50 14.17
N MET A 271 11.09 -12.61 13.96
CA MET A 271 10.30 -13.31 14.97
C MET A 271 11.05 -14.51 15.62
N ARG A 272 12.36 -14.66 15.39
CA ARG A 272 13.19 -15.73 15.94
C ARG A 272 14.25 -15.24 16.92
#